data_AF-A0A7I8CSJ8-F1
#
_entry.id   AF-A0A7I8CSJ8-F1
#
_cell.length_a   1.000
_cell.length_b   1.000
_cell.length_c   1.000
_cell.angle_alpha   90.00
_cell.angle_beta   90.00
_cell.angle_gamma   90.00
#
_symmetry.space_group_name_H-M   'P 1'
#
loop_
_entity.id
_entity.type
_entity.pdbx_description
1 polymer ?
#
loop_
_entity_poly.entity_id
_entity_poly.type
_entity_poly.pdbx_seq_one_letter_code
_entity_poly.pdbx_strand_id
1 'polypeptide(L)' 'MDFVKTEIEQLEKALNAIIHRPQLIRREYWISQIESLLKRSKLSPHDQQRLVALLELLGTSPAEFSSACQ' A
#
# COMPACT_ATOMS: atom_id res chain seq x y z
N MET A 1 29.68 19.43 -6.81
CA MET A 1 28.30 18.96 -6.59
C MET A 1 28.44 17.53 -6.10
N ASP A 2 28.24 17.31 -4.81
CA ASP A 2 28.68 16.09 -4.14
C ASP A 2 27.58 15.02 -4.30
N PHE A 3 27.66 14.28 -5.40
CA PHE A 3 26.66 13.29 -5.81
C PHE A 3 26.38 12.27 -4.69
N VAL A 4 27.44 11.86 -4.00
CA VAL A 4 27.40 10.93 -2.85
C VAL A 4 26.54 11.49 -1.71
N LYS A 5 26.63 12.79 -1.42
CA LYS A 5 25.81 13.43 -0.38
C LYS A 5 24.32 13.41 -0.73
N THR A 6 24.00 13.54 -2.02
CA THR A 6 22.61 13.51 -2.51
C THR A 6 22.03 12.10 -2.44
N GLU A 7 22.82 11.08 -2.78
CA GLU A 7 22.41 9.67 -2.66
C GLU A 7 22.16 9.28 -1.20
N ILE A 8 23.01 9.72 -0.27
CA ILE A 8 22.83 9.47 1.17
C ILE A 8 21.54 10.12 1.69
N GLU A 9 21.28 11.39 1.36
CA GLU A 9 20.04 12.07 1.78
C GLU A 9 18.77 11.40 1.22
N GLN A 10 18.83 10.87 -0.01
CA GLN A 10 17.71 10.13 -0.59
C GLN A 10 17.49 8.79 0.12
N LEU A 11 18.58 8.10 0.46
CA LEU A 11 18.51 6.84 1.20
C LEU A 11 17.92 7.05 2.60
N GLU A 12 18.33 8.10 3.31
CA GLU A 12 17.79 8.45 4.63
C GLU A 12 16.29 8.74 4.58
N LYS A 13 15.84 9.51 3.57
CA LYS A 13 14.41 9.79 3.36
C LYS A 13 13.60 8.53 3.05
N ALA A 14 14.14 7.66 2.19
CA ALA A 14 13.51 6.39 1.86
C ALA A 14 13.39 5.50 3.10
N LEU A 15 14.49 5.31 3.85
CA LEU A 15 14.52 4.50 5.07
C LEU A 15 13.55 5.04 6.13
N ASN A 16 13.49 6.36 6.30
CA ASN A 16 12.57 7.01 7.22
C ASN A 16 11.11 6.75 6.83
N ALA A 17 10.79 6.77 5.54
CA ALA A 17 9.46 6.43 5.03
C ALA A 17 9.12 4.94 5.24
N ILE A 18 10.09 4.02 5.06
CA ILE A 18 9.93 2.58 5.33
C ILE A 18 9.58 2.36 6.80
N ILE A 19 10.35 2.95 7.71
CA ILE A 19 10.22 2.75 9.16
C ILE A 19 8.90 3.32 9.68
N HIS A 20 8.50 4.51 9.23
CA HIS A 20 7.30 5.19 9.74
C HIS A 20 6.02 4.77 9.03
N ARG A 21 6.12 4.25 7.80
CA ARG A 21 4.97 3.75 7.04
C ARG A 21 5.28 2.39 6.41
N PRO A 22 5.59 1.36 7.22
CA PRO A 22 5.91 0.01 6.71
C PRO A 22 4.74 -0.60 5.94
N GLN A 23 3.54 -0.10 6.24
CA GLN A 23 2.29 -0.44 5.57
C GLN A 23 2.31 -0.01 4.11
N LEU A 24 2.86 1.17 3.76
CA LEU A 24 2.87 1.68 2.38
C LEU A 24 3.71 0.77 1.49
N ILE A 25 4.96 0.47 1.86
CA ILE A 25 5.85 -0.38 1.04
C ILE A 25 5.30 -1.79 0.81
N ARG A 26 4.46 -2.28 1.75
CA ARG A 26 3.78 -3.56 1.61
C ARG A 26 2.36 -3.42 1.03
N ARG A 27 1.78 -2.23 1.01
CA ARG A 27 0.42 -1.96 0.55
C ARG A 27 0.34 -2.14 -0.95
N GLU A 28 1.24 -1.54 -1.72
CA GLU A 28 1.28 -1.75 -3.17
C GLU A 28 1.50 -3.23 -3.53
N TYR A 29 2.32 -3.92 -2.72
CA TYR A 29 2.51 -5.37 -2.84
C TYR A 29 1.20 -6.14 -2.58
N TRP A 30 0.49 -5.87 -1.48
CA TRP A 30 -0.75 -6.56 -1.15
C TRP A 30 -1.89 -6.22 -2.12
N ILE A 31 -1.98 -4.98 -2.61
CA ILE A 31 -2.89 -4.58 -3.69
C ILE A 31 -2.64 -5.43 -4.93
N SER A 32 -1.38 -5.52 -5.38
CA SER A 32 -0.99 -6.31 -6.56
C SER A 32 -1.32 -7.80 -6.38
N GLN A 33 -1.14 -8.35 -5.18
CA GLN A 33 -1.48 -9.75 -4.89
C GLN A 33 -3.00 -9.99 -4.94
N ILE A 34 -3.80 -9.09 -4.37
CA ILE A 34 -5.26 -9.21 -4.36
C ILE A 34 -5.81 -9.07 -5.80
N GLU A 35 -5.32 -8.12 -6.58
CA GLU A 35 -5.67 -7.97 -8.00
C GLU A 35 -5.31 -9.21 -8.83
N SER A 36 -4.15 -9.82 -8.57
CA SER A 36 -3.72 -11.06 -9.20
C SER A 36 -4.66 -12.23 -8.87
N LEU A 37 -5.13 -12.31 -7.63
CA LEU A 37 -6.12 -13.30 -7.21
C LEU A 37 -7.48 -13.07 -7.90
N LEU A 38 -7.94 -11.83 -7.96
CA LEU A 38 -9.20 -11.44 -8.63
C LEU A 38 -9.22 -11.79 -10.13
N LYS A 39 -8.07 -11.78 -10.80
CA LYS A 39 -7.94 -12.19 -12.21
C LYS A 39 -8.09 -13.70 -12.42
N ARG A 40 -8.13 -14.53 -11.37
CA ARG A 40 -8.27 -15.98 -11.49
C ARG A 40 -9.72 -16.38 -11.73
N SER A 41 -9.96 -17.15 -12.78
CA SER A 41 -11.29 -17.56 -13.26
C SER A 41 -12.04 -18.60 -12.40
N LYS A 42 -11.56 -18.92 -11.20
CA LYS A 42 -12.12 -19.98 -10.32
C LYS A 42 -12.55 -19.48 -8.93
N LEU A 43 -12.69 -18.18 -8.73
CA LEU A 43 -13.16 -17.65 -7.45
C LEU A 43 -14.67 -17.81 -7.31
N SER A 44 -15.12 -18.15 -6.09
CA SER A 44 -16.54 -18.05 -5.77
C SER A 44 -16.96 -16.57 -5.69
N PRO A 45 -18.24 -16.23 -5.93
CA PRO A 45 -18.72 -14.85 -5.78
C PRO A 45 -18.44 -14.27 -4.38
N HIS A 46 -18.51 -15.10 -3.35
CA HIS A 46 -18.22 -14.72 -1.97
C HIS A 46 -16.73 -14.41 -1.76
N ASP A 47 -15.82 -15.22 -2.31
CA ASP A 47 -14.37 -14.96 -2.20
C ASP A 47 -13.97 -13.71 -2.98
N GLN A 48 -14.63 -13.46 -4.13
CA GLN A 48 -14.44 -12.24 -4.90
C GLN A 48 -14.85 -11.00 -4.08
N GLN A 49 -15.99 -11.03 -3.39
CA GLN A 49 -16.42 -9.95 -2.50
C GLN A 49 -15.44 -9.72 -1.34
N ARG A 50 -14.92 -10.79 -0.73
CA ARG A 50 -13.92 -10.67 0.34
C ARG A 50 -12.63 -10.01 -0.16
N LEU A 51 -12.17 -10.36 -1.36
CA LEU A 51 -10.98 -9.75 -1.97
C LEU A 51 -11.20 -8.26 -2.30
N VAL A 52 -12.40 -7.88 -2.78
CA VAL A 52 -12.76 -6.48 -3.01
C VAL A 52 -12.77 -5.68 -1.70
N ALA A 53 -13.37 -6.21 -0.62
CA ALA A 53 -13.37 -5.55 0.68
C ALA A 53 -11.94 -5.35 1.25
N LEU A 54 -11.04 -6.30 1.03
CA LEU A 54 -9.62 -6.16 1.41
C LEU A 54 -8.91 -5.07 0.61
N LEU A 55 -9.24 -4.92 -0.68
CA LEU A 55 -8.75 -3.81 -1.51
C LEU A 55 -9.23 -2.45 -1.00
N GLU A 56 -10.50 -2.34 -0.62
CA GLU A 56 -11.07 -1.12 -0.06
C GLU A 56 -10.40 -0.73 1.27
N LEU A 57 -10.12 -1.70 2.15
CA LEU A 57 -9.40 -1.50 3.41
C LEU A 57 -7.95 -1.05 3.20
N LEU A 58 -7.30 -1.54 2.15
CA LEU A 58 -5.99 -1.02 1.74
C LEU A 58 -6.14 0.38 1.13
N GLY A 59 -7.24 0.67 0.42
CA GLY A 59 -7.62 1.95 -0.15
C GLY A 59 -7.78 3.07 0.87
N THR A 60 -8.45 2.79 1.98
CA THR A 60 -8.69 3.75 3.07
C THR A 60 -7.44 3.94 3.92
N SER A 61 -6.63 4.94 3.57
CA SER A 61 -5.58 5.42 4.47
C SER A 61 -6.23 5.98 5.74
N PRO A 62 -5.73 5.70 6.96
CA PRO A 62 -6.23 6.30 8.20
C PRO A 62 -6.22 7.84 8.18
N ALA A 63 -5.38 8.44 7.32
CA ALA A 63 -5.32 9.89 7.12
C ALA A 63 -6.59 10.47 6.47
N GLU A 64 -7.34 9.67 5.70
CA GLU A 64 -8.60 10.10 5.07
C GLU A 64 -9.80 9.92 5.99
N PHE A 65 -9.73 8.97 6.93
CA PHE A 65 -10.75 8.79 7.96
C PHE A 65 -10.75 9.91 9.03
N SER A 66 -9.60 10.55 9.30
CA SER A 66 -9.55 11.75 10.15
C SER A 66 -10.08 13.02 9.49
N SER A 67 -10.23 13.03 8.16
CA SER A 67 -10.79 14.16 7.39
C SER A 67 -12.29 14.01 7.14
N ALA A 68 -12.80 12.77 7.08
CA ALA A 68 -14.23 12.49 6.89
C ALA A 68 -15.09 12.68 8.17
N CYS A 69 -14.45 12.92 9.31
CA CYS A 69 -15.08 13.24 10.59
C CYS A 69 -14.57 14.59 11.13
N GLN A 70 -14.71 15.67 10.35
CA GLN A 70 -14.66 17.06 10.83
C GLN A 70 -15.85 17.84 10.27
#